data_AF-X1EAI8-F1
#
_entry.id   AF-X1EAI8-F1
#
_cell.length_a   1.000
_cell.length_b   1.000
_cell.length_c   1.000
_cell.angle_alpha   90.00
_cell.angle_beta   90.00
_cell.angle_gamma   90.00
#
_symmetry.space_group_name_H-M   'P 1'
#
loop_
_entity.id
_entity.type
_entity.pdbx_description
1 polymer ?
#
loop_
_entity_poly.entity_id
_entity_poly.type
_entity_poly.pdbx_seq_one_letter_code
_entity_poly.pdbx_strand_id
1 'polypeptide(L)'
;DFGAHAEYMIMPEEGSLTTMPANMTYEEAAPSTEGAHYALSFIRNANLQSGQRVLINGATGAIGSAAVQLVKYFGADVTAVCNTKNLALVKSLGADKVFDYTKEDFTKDDQMYDVVFDTVGKSSFSRCKPLLKPGGIYISSELGYMAQNPILALITPNLLGFVILLYSYYYISCFLSCFDILIS
;
A
#
# COMPACT_ATOMS: atom_id res chain seq x y z
N ASP A 1 14.37 7.31 20.48
CA ASP A 1 15.50 7.37 19.53
C ASP A 1 15.00 8.07 18.28
N PHE A 2 15.70 9.09 17.78
CA PHE A 2 15.26 9.88 16.62
C PHE A 2 15.75 9.32 15.28
N GLY A 3 16.47 8.19 15.30
CA GLY A 3 16.86 7.43 14.11
C GLY A 3 17.66 8.28 13.11
N ALA A 4 17.22 8.28 11.85
CA ALA A 4 17.88 8.98 10.75
C ALA A 4 17.81 10.52 10.79
N HIS A 5 17.20 11.12 11.81
CA HIS A 5 17.27 12.57 12.06
C HIS A 5 18.61 12.95 12.74
N ALA A 6 19.72 12.63 12.10
CA ALA A 6 21.07 12.86 12.57
C ALA A 6 22.04 13.03 11.39
N GLU A 7 23.23 13.60 11.64
CA GLU A 7 24.28 13.69 10.60
C GLU A 7 24.92 12.32 10.30
N TYR A 8 24.92 11.42 11.28
CA TYR A 8 25.47 10.07 11.17
C TYR A 8 24.61 9.07 11.93
N MET A 9 24.55 7.84 11.43
CA MET A 9 23.85 6.71 12.05
C MET A 9 24.74 5.46 11.95
N ILE A 10 24.85 4.71 13.05
CA ILE A 10 25.55 3.41 13.07
C ILE A 10 24.52 2.34 12.74
N MET A 11 24.80 1.51 11.74
CA MET A 11 23.97 0.37 11.39
C MET A 11 24.82 -0.90 11.20
N PRO A 12 24.25 -2.10 11.42
CA PRO A 12 24.90 -3.35 11.06
C PRO A 12 25.20 -3.41 9.56
N GLU A 13 26.31 -4.05 9.18
CA GLU A 13 26.67 -4.28 7.77
C GLU A 13 25.59 -5.09 7.04
N GLU A 14 25.02 -6.08 7.72
CA GLU A 14 23.89 -6.89 7.23
C GLU A 14 22.52 -6.24 7.53
N GLY A 15 22.51 -4.95 7.87
CA GLY A 15 21.28 -4.19 8.07
C GLY A 15 20.50 -3.96 6.77
N SER A 16 19.33 -3.32 6.88
CA SER A 16 18.52 -2.91 5.73
C SER A 16 19.17 -1.76 4.97
N LEU A 17 20.18 -2.09 4.17
CA LEU A 17 21.01 -1.19 3.39
C LEU A 17 21.03 -1.66 1.93
N THR A 18 21.08 -0.72 1.00
CA THR A 18 21.32 -1.00 -0.42
C THR A 18 22.09 0.16 -1.05
N THR A 19 22.67 -0.08 -2.22
CA THR A 19 23.36 0.96 -2.99
C THR A 19 22.35 1.88 -3.64
N MET A 20 22.51 3.19 -3.46
CA MET A 20 21.72 4.18 -4.18
C MET A 20 22.00 4.08 -5.69
N PRO A 21 20.98 4.03 -6.56
CA PRO A 21 21.17 4.05 -8.00
C PRO A 21 21.98 5.27 -8.45
N ALA A 22 22.92 5.07 -9.39
CA ALA A 22 23.84 6.13 -9.83
C ALA A 22 23.16 7.33 -10.51
N ASN A 23 21.91 7.15 -10.97
CA ASN A 23 21.12 8.16 -11.67
C ASN A 23 20.09 8.87 -10.78
N MET A 24 20.20 8.74 -9.44
CA MET A 24 19.26 9.32 -8.49
C MET A 24 19.99 10.27 -7.54
N THR A 25 19.37 11.41 -7.20
CA THR A 25 19.90 12.31 -6.17
C THR A 25 19.50 11.86 -4.76
N TYR A 26 20.17 12.38 -3.74
CA TYR A 26 19.80 12.08 -2.35
C TYR A 26 18.36 12.54 -2.01
N GLU A 27 17.93 13.67 -2.57
CA GLU A 27 16.60 14.24 -2.40
C GLU A 27 15.50 13.37 -3.02
N GLU A 28 15.84 12.56 -4.02
CA GLU A 28 14.95 11.57 -4.63
C GLU A 28 15.00 10.24 -3.87
N ALA A 29 16.21 9.79 -3.51
CA ALA A 29 16.42 8.47 -2.89
C ALA A 29 15.84 8.41 -1.48
N ALA A 30 16.16 9.40 -0.63
CA ALA A 30 15.76 9.39 0.78
C ALA A 30 14.24 9.21 0.99
N PRO A 31 13.35 10.02 0.37
CA PRO A 31 11.91 9.87 0.56
C PRO A 31 11.30 8.65 -0.14
N SER A 32 12.01 8.03 -1.08
CA SER A 32 11.49 6.90 -1.87
C SER A 32 11.52 5.56 -1.12
N THR A 33 12.25 5.47 -0.01
CA THR A 33 12.49 4.20 0.69
C THR A 33 11.25 3.68 1.43
N GLU A 34 10.70 4.48 2.34
CA GLU A 34 9.66 4.04 3.27
C GLU A 34 8.36 3.70 2.53
N GLY A 35 7.76 4.67 1.84
CA GLY A 35 6.46 4.50 1.18
C GLY A 35 6.45 3.36 0.16
N ALA A 36 7.51 3.24 -0.65
CA ALA A 36 7.65 2.17 -1.63
C ALA A 36 7.82 0.80 -0.98
N HIS A 37 8.56 0.71 0.13
CA HIS A 37 8.70 -0.53 0.88
C HIS A 37 7.35 -1.02 1.42
N TYR A 38 6.55 -0.13 2.02
CA TYR A 38 5.19 -0.49 2.46
C TYR A 38 4.29 -0.93 1.29
N ALA A 39 4.32 -0.19 0.19
CA ALA A 39 3.52 -0.52 -0.99
C ALA A 39 3.90 -1.89 -1.58
N LEU A 40 5.20 -2.19 -1.70
CA LEU A 40 5.68 -3.48 -2.18
C LEU A 40 5.30 -4.62 -1.23
N SER A 41 5.40 -4.40 0.08
CA SER A 41 4.93 -5.36 1.08
C SER A 41 3.43 -5.62 0.96
N PHE A 42 2.60 -4.61 0.68
CA PHE A 42 1.17 -4.79 0.45
C PHE A 42 0.91 -5.67 -0.78
N ILE A 43 1.59 -5.38 -1.88
CA ILE A 43 1.48 -6.14 -3.14
C ILE A 43 1.89 -7.60 -2.95
N ARG A 44 3.04 -7.85 -2.31
CA ARG A 44 3.55 -9.21 -2.05
C ARG A 44 2.62 -10.00 -1.15
N ASN A 45 2.14 -9.39 -0.08
CA ASN A 45 1.25 -10.07 0.84
C ASN A 45 -0.16 -10.30 0.26
N ALA A 46 -0.60 -9.45 -0.67
CA ALA A 46 -1.81 -9.69 -1.45
C ALA A 46 -1.62 -10.78 -2.53
N ASN A 47 -0.40 -11.27 -2.73
CA ASN A 47 -0.02 -12.14 -3.85
C ASN A 47 -0.58 -11.62 -5.18
N LEU A 48 -0.41 -10.32 -5.44
CA LEU A 48 -1.01 -9.63 -6.58
C LEU A 48 -0.62 -10.30 -7.90
N GLN A 49 -1.61 -10.50 -8.77
CA GLN A 49 -1.46 -11.06 -10.11
C GLN A 49 -1.84 -10.01 -11.16
N SER A 50 -1.23 -10.10 -12.35
CA SER A 50 -1.62 -9.27 -13.49
C SER A 50 -3.10 -9.49 -13.86
N GLY A 51 -3.77 -8.42 -14.30
CA GLY A 51 -5.19 -8.42 -14.63
C GLY A 51 -6.14 -8.33 -13.43
N GLN A 52 -5.63 -8.32 -12.20
CA GLN A 52 -6.44 -8.06 -11.01
C GLN A 52 -6.81 -6.58 -10.90
N ARG A 53 -7.94 -6.30 -10.25
CA ARG A 53 -8.41 -4.95 -9.96
C ARG A 53 -8.07 -4.56 -8.53
N VAL A 54 -7.38 -3.44 -8.38
CA VAL A 54 -6.91 -2.93 -7.09
C VAL A 54 -7.48 -1.55 -6.84
N LEU A 55 -8.13 -1.37 -5.70
CA LEU A 55 -8.52 -0.06 -5.21
C LEU A 55 -7.49 0.44 -4.19
N ILE A 56 -7.01 1.67 -4.36
CA ILE A 56 -6.03 2.31 -3.48
C ILE A 56 -6.66 3.54 -2.84
N ASN A 57 -7.05 3.43 -1.57
CA ASN A 57 -7.53 4.53 -0.75
C ASN A 57 -6.36 5.27 -0.10
N GLY A 58 -6.25 6.58 -0.36
CA GLY A 58 -5.10 7.37 0.07
C GLY A 58 -3.97 7.45 -0.98
N ALA A 59 -4.32 7.40 -2.27
CA ALA A 59 -3.40 7.26 -3.42
C ALA A 59 -2.36 8.39 -3.60
N THR A 60 -2.35 9.42 -2.74
CA THR A 60 -1.45 10.58 -2.84
C THR A 60 -0.44 10.66 -1.70
N GLY A 61 -0.56 9.81 -0.68
CA GLY A 61 0.45 9.70 0.39
C GLY A 61 1.64 8.87 -0.06
N ALA A 62 2.69 8.79 0.77
CA ALA A 62 3.93 8.08 0.44
C ALA A 62 3.70 6.63 -0.01
N ILE A 63 2.88 5.87 0.74
CA ILE A 63 2.53 4.49 0.39
C ILE A 63 1.62 4.46 -0.85
N GLY A 64 0.58 5.31 -0.88
CA GLY A 64 -0.42 5.28 -1.94
C GLY A 64 0.12 5.65 -3.32
N SER A 65 0.99 6.66 -3.43
CA SER A 65 1.58 7.08 -4.70
C SER A 65 2.58 6.04 -5.24
N ALA A 66 3.33 5.38 -4.35
CA ALA A 66 4.17 4.24 -4.72
C ALA A 66 3.32 3.03 -5.14
N ALA A 67 2.23 2.74 -4.41
CA ALA A 67 1.33 1.64 -4.72
C ALA A 67 0.66 1.80 -6.10
N VAL A 68 0.23 3.01 -6.48
CA VAL A 68 -0.34 3.25 -7.81
C VAL A 68 0.65 2.84 -8.91
N GLN A 69 1.90 3.28 -8.80
CA GLN A 69 2.94 2.98 -9.79
C GLN A 69 3.30 1.49 -9.81
N LEU A 70 3.53 0.89 -8.64
CA LEU A 70 3.94 -0.51 -8.52
C LEU A 70 2.83 -1.47 -8.95
N VAL A 71 1.57 -1.24 -8.55
CA VAL A 71 0.43 -2.07 -8.98
C VAL A 71 0.29 -2.00 -10.50
N LYS A 72 0.47 -0.81 -11.10
CA LYS A 72 0.44 -0.67 -12.55
C LYS A 72 1.60 -1.41 -13.23
N TYR A 73 2.79 -1.34 -12.65
CA TYR A 73 3.97 -2.07 -13.10
C TYR A 73 3.75 -3.60 -13.09
N PHE A 74 3.07 -4.15 -12.08
CA PHE A 74 2.67 -5.56 -12.02
C PHE A 74 1.51 -5.93 -12.97
N GLY A 75 1.05 -5.00 -13.81
CA GLY A 75 0.05 -5.25 -14.84
C GLY A 75 -1.36 -5.44 -14.30
N ALA A 76 -1.68 -4.84 -13.15
CA ALA A 76 -3.02 -4.80 -12.56
C ALA A 76 -3.73 -3.46 -12.85
N ASP A 77 -5.06 -3.48 -12.78
CA ASP A 77 -5.91 -2.30 -12.98
C ASP A 77 -6.00 -1.49 -11.69
N VAL A 78 -5.69 -0.20 -11.77
CA VAL A 78 -5.62 0.69 -10.59
C VAL A 78 -6.83 1.61 -10.54
N THR A 79 -7.59 1.52 -9.45
CA THR A 79 -8.56 2.56 -9.06
C THR A 79 -8.01 3.35 -7.87
N ALA A 80 -7.73 4.64 -8.08
CA ALA A 80 -7.17 5.53 -7.07
C ALA A 80 -8.26 6.38 -6.40
N VAL A 81 -8.18 6.57 -5.08
CA VAL A 81 -9.04 7.51 -4.34
C VAL A 81 -8.19 8.66 -3.83
N CYS A 82 -8.52 9.88 -4.25
CA CYS A 82 -7.83 11.11 -3.82
C CYS A 82 -8.78 12.31 -3.78
N ASN A 83 -8.26 13.49 -3.42
CA ASN A 83 -9.01 14.74 -3.51
C ASN A 83 -8.87 15.38 -4.90
N THR A 84 -9.72 16.36 -5.18
CA THR A 84 -9.78 17.06 -6.48
C THR A 84 -8.43 17.57 -6.97
N LYS A 85 -7.61 18.15 -6.08
CA LYS A 85 -6.33 18.77 -6.47
C LYS A 85 -5.30 17.78 -7.00
N ASN A 86 -5.42 16.49 -6.67
CA ASN A 86 -4.46 15.46 -7.02
C ASN A 86 -4.93 14.52 -8.14
N LEU A 87 -6.09 14.78 -8.74
CA LEU A 87 -6.64 13.93 -9.81
C LEU A 87 -5.67 13.78 -10.98
N ALA A 88 -5.02 14.86 -11.40
CA ALA A 88 -4.05 14.81 -12.50
C ALA A 88 -2.79 14.00 -12.13
N LEU A 89 -2.31 14.17 -10.89
CA LEU A 89 -1.14 13.45 -10.38
C LEU A 89 -1.38 11.94 -10.36
N VAL A 90 -2.46 11.46 -9.74
CA VAL A 90 -2.68 10.00 -9.64
C VAL A 90 -2.94 9.36 -11.01
N LYS A 91 -3.52 10.09 -11.96
CA LYS A 91 -3.62 9.66 -13.36
C LYS A 91 -2.25 9.53 -14.02
N SER A 92 -1.37 10.51 -13.85
CA SER A 92 -0.01 10.44 -14.41
C SER A 92 0.84 9.33 -13.79
N LEU A 93 0.53 8.93 -12.55
CA LEU A 93 1.17 7.78 -11.88
C LEU A 93 0.68 6.41 -12.40
N GLY A 94 -0.40 6.37 -13.18
CA GLY A 94 -0.90 5.13 -13.80
C GLY A 94 -2.27 4.65 -13.34
N ALA A 95 -3.05 5.49 -12.63
CA ALA A 95 -4.42 5.14 -12.26
C ALA A 95 -5.35 5.04 -13.49
N ASP A 96 -6.03 3.91 -13.65
CA ASP A 96 -7.00 3.66 -14.71
C ASP A 96 -8.36 4.32 -14.42
N LYS A 97 -8.75 4.32 -13.15
CA LYS A 97 -9.95 5.01 -12.64
C LYS A 97 -9.57 5.85 -11.42
N VAL A 98 -10.24 6.99 -11.25
CA VAL A 98 -9.99 7.87 -10.10
C VAL A 98 -11.30 8.35 -9.48
N PHE A 99 -11.42 8.18 -8.17
CA PHE A 99 -12.49 8.74 -7.34
C PHE A 99 -12.03 10.03 -6.67
N ASP A 100 -12.82 11.08 -6.82
CA ASP A 100 -12.68 12.29 -6.01
C ASP A 100 -13.51 12.14 -4.73
N TYR A 101 -12.88 11.74 -3.62
CA TYR A 101 -13.62 11.47 -2.37
C TYR A 101 -14.33 12.71 -1.81
N THR A 102 -14.03 13.90 -2.32
CA THR A 102 -14.71 15.15 -1.91
C THR A 102 -16.06 15.34 -2.62
N LYS A 103 -16.31 14.58 -3.69
CA LYS A 103 -17.51 14.70 -4.53
C LYS A 103 -18.37 13.45 -4.51
N GLU A 104 -17.75 12.30 -4.34
CA GLU A 104 -18.42 11.00 -4.42
C GLU A 104 -17.88 10.03 -3.38
N ASP A 105 -18.73 9.06 -3.02
CA ASP A 105 -18.39 8.01 -2.08
C ASP A 105 -17.90 6.78 -2.86
N PHE A 106 -16.59 6.57 -2.89
CA PHE A 106 -15.98 5.41 -3.58
C PHE A 106 -16.51 4.07 -3.06
N THR A 107 -17.09 4.02 -1.85
CA THR A 107 -17.65 2.79 -1.26
C THR A 107 -18.98 2.38 -1.87
N LYS A 108 -19.51 3.18 -2.79
CA LYS A 108 -20.72 2.91 -3.58
C LYS A 108 -20.41 2.54 -5.03
N ASP A 109 -19.17 2.23 -5.34
CA ASP A 109 -18.80 1.78 -6.68
C ASP A 109 -19.50 0.45 -7.01
N ASP A 110 -20.00 0.33 -8.24
CA ASP A 110 -20.59 -0.92 -8.75
C ASP A 110 -19.51 -1.94 -9.14
N GLN A 111 -18.25 -1.50 -9.24
CA GLN A 111 -17.11 -2.37 -9.53
C GLN A 111 -16.64 -3.11 -8.28
N MET A 112 -16.40 -4.41 -8.46
CA MET A 112 -15.77 -5.27 -7.45
C MET A 112 -14.25 -5.39 -7.68
N TYR A 113 -13.49 -5.47 -6.60
CA TYR A 113 -12.03 -5.48 -6.56
C TYR A 113 -11.49 -6.79 -6.03
N ASP A 114 -10.36 -7.23 -6.57
CA ASP A 114 -9.59 -8.36 -6.03
C ASP A 114 -8.85 -7.92 -4.76
N VAL A 115 -8.38 -6.67 -4.73
CA VAL A 115 -7.61 -6.13 -3.60
C VAL A 115 -8.03 -4.68 -3.30
N VAL A 116 -8.15 -4.36 -2.01
CA VAL A 116 -8.30 -2.99 -1.50
C VAL A 116 -7.12 -2.66 -0.58
N PHE A 117 -6.36 -1.65 -0.94
CA PHE A 117 -5.32 -1.05 -0.12
C PHE A 117 -5.86 0.21 0.55
N ASP A 118 -5.93 0.23 1.88
CA ASP A 118 -6.22 1.44 2.66
C ASP A 118 -4.94 1.98 3.31
N THR A 119 -4.30 2.93 2.63
CA THR A 119 -3.02 3.52 3.03
C THR A 119 -3.18 4.81 3.84
N VAL A 120 -4.39 5.09 4.34
CA VAL A 120 -4.70 6.30 5.11
C VAL A 120 -5.56 6.01 6.36
N GLY A 121 -6.18 4.83 6.44
CA GLY A 121 -7.00 4.40 7.59
C GLY A 121 -8.27 5.22 7.80
N LYS A 122 -8.68 5.98 6.78
CA LYS A 122 -9.93 6.77 6.78
C LYS A 122 -11.12 5.99 6.25
N SER A 123 -10.91 4.74 5.82
CA SER A 123 -11.97 3.78 5.58
C SER A 123 -11.97 2.69 6.65
N SER A 124 -12.99 1.84 6.60
CA SER A 124 -13.08 0.64 7.44
C SER A 124 -13.27 -0.57 6.55
N PHE A 125 -12.82 -1.73 7.03
CA PHE A 125 -13.09 -3.00 6.37
C PHE A 125 -14.60 -3.19 6.09
N SER A 126 -15.47 -2.83 7.04
CA SER A 126 -16.92 -2.94 6.85
C SER A 126 -17.46 -2.12 5.67
N ARG A 127 -16.87 -0.96 5.39
CA ARG A 127 -17.24 -0.12 4.25
C ARG A 127 -16.65 -0.60 2.93
N CYS A 128 -15.47 -1.20 2.96
CA CYS A 128 -14.81 -1.74 1.77
C CYS A 128 -15.24 -3.19 1.44
N LYS A 129 -15.81 -3.93 2.41
CA LYS A 129 -16.24 -5.32 2.22
C LYS A 129 -17.20 -5.51 1.04
N PRO A 130 -18.21 -4.64 0.82
CA PRO A 130 -19.10 -4.76 -0.34
C PRO A 130 -18.39 -4.57 -1.68
N LEU A 131 -17.22 -3.92 -1.69
CA LEU A 131 -16.41 -3.71 -2.90
C LEU A 131 -15.53 -4.92 -3.22
N LEU A 132 -15.35 -5.87 -2.31
CA LEU A 132 -14.42 -6.99 -2.51
C LEU A 132 -15.12 -8.15 -3.20
N LYS A 133 -14.49 -8.68 -4.26
CA LYS A 133 -14.87 -9.97 -4.84
C LYS A 133 -14.84 -11.07 -3.78
N PRO A 134 -15.59 -12.17 -3.98
CA PRO A 134 -15.39 -13.38 -3.18
C PRO A 134 -13.92 -13.79 -3.19
N GLY A 135 -13.30 -13.93 -2.01
CA GLY A 135 -11.87 -14.22 -1.90
C GLY A 135 -10.93 -13.00 -2.00
N GLY A 136 -11.48 -11.78 -2.08
CA GLY A 136 -10.69 -10.55 -2.18
C GLY A 136 -9.90 -10.24 -0.91
N ILE A 137 -8.95 -9.32 -1.02
CA ILE A 137 -8.01 -8.99 0.08
C ILE A 137 -8.17 -7.53 0.48
N TYR A 138 -8.19 -7.25 1.79
CA TYR A 138 -8.18 -5.89 2.33
C TYR A 138 -6.95 -5.68 3.20
N ILE A 139 -6.03 -4.80 2.80
CA ILE A 139 -4.82 -4.51 3.57
C ILE A 139 -4.83 -3.05 3.97
N SER A 140 -4.46 -2.75 5.21
CA SER A 140 -4.42 -1.38 5.73
C SER A 140 -3.12 -1.07 6.45
N SER A 141 -2.62 0.17 6.27
CA SER A 141 -1.44 0.65 7.00
C SER A 141 -1.75 1.01 8.45
N GLU A 142 -3.02 1.29 8.75
CA GLU A 142 -3.47 1.83 10.04
C GLU A 142 -4.17 0.77 10.90
N LEU A 143 -4.25 1.04 12.21
CA LEU A 143 -4.99 0.21 13.18
C LEU A 143 -6.50 0.13 12.89
N GLY A 144 -7.03 1.04 12.06
CA GLY A 144 -8.44 1.15 11.73
C GLY A 144 -9.26 1.76 12.87
N TYR A 145 -10.55 2.00 12.60
CA TYR A 145 -11.48 2.57 13.57
C TYR A 145 -11.48 1.75 14.87
N MET A 146 -11.25 2.40 16.02
CA MET A 146 -11.16 1.76 17.34
C MET A 146 -10.16 0.58 17.42
N ALA A 147 -9.07 0.63 16.64
CA ALA A 147 -8.10 -0.46 16.54
C ALA A 147 -8.76 -1.81 16.21
N GLN A 148 -9.74 -1.82 15.30
CA GLN A 148 -10.42 -3.04 14.87
C GLN A 148 -9.53 -3.96 14.02
N ASN A 149 -8.59 -3.40 13.24
CA ASN A 149 -7.85 -4.17 12.24
C ASN A 149 -7.03 -5.33 12.87
N PRO A 150 -6.41 -5.23 14.08
CA PRO A 150 -5.65 -6.32 14.67
C PRO A 150 -6.52 -7.51 15.05
N ILE A 151 -7.71 -7.23 15.59
CA ILE A 151 -8.69 -8.25 15.93
C ILE A 151 -9.17 -8.93 14.65
N LEU A 152 -9.50 -8.14 13.64
CA LEU A 152 -9.91 -8.65 12.34
C LEU A 152 -8.81 -9.50 11.70
N ALA A 153 -7.55 -9.06 11.71
CA ALA A 153 -6.40 -9.82 11.19
C ALA A 153 -6.27 -11.22 11.81
N LEU A 154 -6.56 -11.36 13.11
CA LEU A 154 -6.46 -12.63 13.83
C LEU A 154 -7.61 -13.61 13.51
N ILE A 155 -8.82 -13.11 13.28
CA ILE A 155 -10.01 -13.96 13.11
C ILE A 155 -10.32 -14.32 11.65
N THR A 156 -9.87 -13.50 10.70
CA THR A 156 -10.29 -13.64 9.29
C THR A 156 -9.68 -14.84 8.53
N PRO A 157 -8.45 -15.32 8.81
CA PRO A 157 -7.88 -16.48 8.12
C PRO A 157 -8.76 -17.75 8.20
N ASN A 158 -9.59 -17.86 9.24
CA ASN A 158 -10.35 -19.08 9.53
C ASN A 158 -11.86 -18.99 9.23
N LEU A 159 -12.37 -17.86 8.70
CA LEU A 159 -13.82 -17.68 8.59
C LEU A 159 -14.35 -17.20 7.23
N LEU A 160 -13.59 -16.43 6.43
CA LEU A 160 -14.24 -15.65 5.36
C LEU A 160 -13.45 -15.45 4.05
N GLY A 161 -12.23 -15.98 3.88
CA GLY A 161 -11.50 -15.83 2.61
C GLY A 161 -11.01 -14.41 2.32
N PHE A 162 -10.83 -13.59 3.36
CA PHE A 162 -10.21 -12.26 3.26
C PHE A 162 -8.96 -12.25 4.16
N VAL A 163 -7.89 -11.62 3.71
CA VAL A 163 -6.68 -11.42 4.53
C VAL A 163 -6.67 -9.96 4.95
N ILE A 164 -6.65 -9.71 6.27
CA ILE A 164 -6.42 -8.38 6.84
C ILE A 164 -5.02 -8.40 7.42
N LEU A 165 -4.15 -7.57 6.85
CA LEU A 165 -2.76 -7.46 7.29
C LEU A 165 -2.54 -6.09 7.91
N LEU A 166 -1.93 -6.15 9.07
CA LEU A 166 -1.50 -5.01 9.85
C LEU A 166 0.01 -5.04 9.98
N TYR A 167 0.62 -3.95 9.56
CA TYR A 167 2.07 -3.85 9.53
C TYR A 167 2.71 -3.92 10.93
N SER A 168 1.98 -3.55 11.98
CA SER A 168 2.51 -3.58 13.36
C SER A 168 2.89 -4.99 13.85
N TYR A 169 2.49 -6.09 13.18
CA TYR A 169 2.86 -7.45 13.58
C TYR A 169 3.92 -8.11 12.68
N TYR A 170 4.18 -7.59 11.47
CA TYR A 170 5.09 -8.21 10.49
C TYR A 170 6.48 -7.57 10.40
N TYR A 171 6.77 -6.55 11.24
CA TYR A 171 8.11 -5.97 11.37
C TYR A 171 9.17 -7.02 11.77
N ILE A 172 8.76 -8.16 12.35
CA ILE A 172 9.68 -9.23 12.78
C ILE A 172 9.96 -10.26 11.68
N SER A 173 9.09 -10.46 10.67
CA SER A 173 9.31 -11.50 9.65
C SER A 173 9.64 -10.98 8.24
N CYS A 174 9.21 -9.77 7.87
CA CYS A 174 9.44 -9.23 6.51
C CYS A 174 10.87 -8.66 6.32
N PHE A 175 11.62 -8.49 7.41
CA PHE A 175 13.01 -8.05 7.42
C PHE A 175 13.96 -8.95 6.60
N LEU A 176 13.54 -10.18 6.28
CA LEU A 176 14.36 -11.18 5.58
C LEU A 176 14.13 -11.29 4.05
N SER A 177 13.18 -10.55 3.44
CA SER A 177 12.75 -10.83 2.04
C SER A 177 12.80 -9.65 1.06
N CYS A 178 13.37 -8.51 1.44
CA CYS A 178 13.37 -7.31 0.58
C CYS A 178 14.55 -7.18 -0.40
N PHE A 179 15.39 -8.20 -0.57
CA PHE A 179 16.68 -8.05 -1.25
C PHE A 179 16.66 -7.99 -2.80
N ASP A 180 15.59 -8.38 -3.50
CA ASP A 180 15.74 -8.68 -4.95
C ASP A 180 15.26 -7.64 -5.98
N ILE A 181 14.64 -6.50 -5.62
CA ILE A 181 13.89 -5.70 -6.64
C ILE A 181 14.30 -4.22 -6.77
N LEU A 182 15.29 -3.74 -6.02
CA LEU A 182 15.89 -2.42 -6.31
C LEU A 182 17.06 -2.48 -7.31
N ILE A 183 17.31 -3.66 -7.91
CA ILE A 183 18.45 -3.92 -8.83
C ILE A 183 18.01 -4.56 -10.16
N SER A 184 16.71 -4.53 -10.52
CA SER A 184 16.24 -5.05 -11.83
C SER A 184 15.68 -3.95 -12.72
#